data_AF-A0A958Z0W4-F1
#
_entry.id   AF-A0A958Z0W4-F1
#
_cell.length_a   1.000
_cell.length_b   1.000
_cell.length_c   1.000
_cell.angle_alpha   90.00
_cell.angle_beta   90.00
_cell.angle_gamma   90.00
#
_symmetry.space_group_name_H-M   'P 1'
#
loop_
_entity.id
_entity.type
_entity.pdbx_description
1 polymer ?
#
loop_
_entity_poly.entity_id
_entity_poly.type
_entity_poly.pdbx_seq_one_letter_code
_entity_poly.pdbx_strand_id
1 'polypeptide(L)'
;MKQTYFILFIISTFSFAGFSQSFQIELVDETIGTSLTSPPGFYTNESNDAGLNQIFENHNVIAYEAFSPNYPLPFPYNAINLFNIVECNSCNTAQFLADLNAYTSVVRYASVDVIEGIINNALSVYLLDNNVGMPIGDNNGIIVTNDNGLNQIFQDYNVRAFELLDGISLPDYYGLVCSCDATQLKLELDNYNSVISSSEYATTTFLLSIKNTDIQEVTIYPNPFQNSIDISNSNLVEKFQLFDILGKRLFNSKEKAAFVDFSETLKGGIYILKLSDYEGNSILKKLIKN
;
A
#
# COMPACT_ATOMS: atom_id res chain seq x y z
N MET A 1 33.93 -22.32 41.90
CA MET A 1 32.81 -21.37 42.04
C MET A 1 32.72 -20.55 40.77
N LYS A 2 31.81 -20.90 39.86
CA LYS A 2 31.47 -20.11 38.67
C LYS A 2 30.00 -19.73 38.82
N GLN A 3 29.71 -18.44 38.95
CA GLN A 3 28.35 -17.91 38.98
C GLN A 3 27.81 -17.87 37.56
N THR A 4 26.75 -18.61 37.32
CA THR A 4 25.98 -18.56 36.07
C THR A 4 24.90 -17.49 36.24
N TYR A 5 24.98 -16.41 35.48
CA TYR A 5 23.93 -15.40 35.42
C TYR A 5 22.78 -15.94 34.54
N PHE A 6 21.65 -16.25 35.17
CA PHE A 6 20.41 -16.59 34.49
C PHE A 6 19.69 -15.26 34.17
N ILE A 7 19.80 -14.80 32.92
CA ILE A 7 19.03 -13.65 32.44
C ILE A 7 17.60 -14.14 32.19
N LEU A 8 16.71 -13.82 33.12
CA LEU A 8 15.28 -14.07 33.01
C LEU A 8 14.69 -13.02 32.05
N PHE A 9 14.46 -13.42 30.79
CA PHE A 9 13.68 -12.62 29.84
C PHE A 9 12.22 -12.62 30.30
N ILE A 10 11.82 -11.58 31.04
CA ILE A 10 10.41 -11.34 31.37
C ILE A 10 9.77 -10.79 30.09
N ILE A 11 9.12 -11.66 29.33
CA ILE A 11 8.19 -11.24 28.27
C ILE A 11 6.99 -10.64 28.98
N SER A 12 7.01 -9.32 29.18
CA SER A 12 5.85 -8.58 29.63
C SER A 12 4.82 -8.61 28.50
N THR A 13 3.76 -9.40 28.68
CA THR A 13 2.54 -9.28 27.89
C THR A 13 1.90 -7.93 28.23
N PHE A 14 2.31 -6.89 27.51
CA PHE A 14 1.52 -5.68 27.41
C PHE A 14 0.38 -5.95 26.45
N SER A 15 -0.80 -6.20 27.00
CA SER A 15 -2.06 -6.14 26.28
C SER A 15 -2.33 -4.68 25.92
N PHE A 16 -1.81 -4.21 24.79
CA PHE A 16 -2.27 -2.98 24.17
C PHE A 16 -3.57 -3.27 23.42
N ALA A 17 -4.68 -2.77 23.94
CA ALA A 17 -5.91 -2.64 23.18
C ALA A 17 -5.75 -1.52 22.14
N GLY A 18 -5.96 -1.82 20.85
CA GLY A 18 -6.34 -0.81 19.86
C GLY A 18 -5.40 -0.50 18.68
N PHE A 19 -4.40 -1.32 18.36
CA PHE A 19 -3.65 -1.16 17.10
C PHE A 19 -4.18 -2.13 16.04
N SER A 20 -4.43 -1.62 14.82
CA SER A 20 -4.65 -2.45 13.65
C SER A 20 -3.38 -3.26 13.38
N GLN A 21 -3.55 -4.52 13.00
CA GLN A 21 -2.45 -5.41 12.63
C GLN A 21 -2.47 -5.63 11.13
N SER A 22 -1.32 -5.46 10.49
CA SER A 22 -1.17 -5.59 9.04
C SER A 22 -0.51 -6.93 8.71
N PHE A 23 -0.91 -7.50 7.58
CA PHE A 23 -0.39 -8.75 7.06
C PHE A 23 -0.17 -8.61 5.57
N GLN A 24 0.89 -9.24 5.08
CA GLN A 24 1.09 -9.45 3.66
C GLN A 24 0.37 -10.72 3.23
N ILE A 25 -0.32 -10.66 2.10
CA ILE A 25 -0.84 -11.82 1.37
C ILE A 25 -0.24 -11.81 -0.02
N GLU A 26 0.33 -12.94 -0.41
CA GLU A 26 0.60 -13.26 -1.80
C GLU A 26 -0.46 -14.25 -2.30
N LEU A 27 -1.11 -13.93 -3.41
CA LEU A 27 -2.11 -14.79 -4.05
C LEU A 27 -1.46 -15.86 -4.92
N VAL A 28 -2.19 -16.94 -5.17
CA VAL A 28 -1.77 -17.96 -6.14
C VAL A 28 -1.87 -17.48 -7.59
N ASP A 29 -2.74 -16.51 -7.86
CA ASP A 29 -2.99 -15.97 -9.19
C ASP A 29 -3.46 -14.52 -9.06
N GLU A 30 -3.12 -13.67 -10.04
CA GLU A 30 -3.48 -12.24 -10.06
C GLU A 30 -4.98 -11.98 -10.26
N THR A 31 -5.79 -13.02 -10.50
CA THR A 31 -7.23 -12.91 -10.78
C THR A 31 -8.13 -13.53 -9.70
N ILE A 32 -7.58 -14.26 -8.72
CA ILE A 32 -8.34 -14.97 -7.68
C ILE A 32 -7.96 -14.46 -6.30
N GLY A 33 -8.94 -14.08 -5.49
CA GLY A 33 -8.75 -13.44 -4.19
C GLY A 33 -8.42 -11.96 -4.29
N THR A 34 -8.54 -11.34 -5.46
CA THR A 34 -8.17 -9.94 -5.67
C THR A 34 -9.09 -9.00 -4.91
N SER A 35 -8.53 -7.91 -4.38
CA SER A 35 -9.29 -6.81 -3.77
C SER A 35 -10.36 -6.28 -4.75
N LEU A 36 -11.59 -6.10 -4.27
CA LEU A 36 -12.69 -5.55 -5.07
C LEU A 36 -12.67 -4.01 -5.19
N THR A 37 -11.56 -3.36 -4.80
CA THR A 37 -11.44 -1.92 -4.99
C THR A 37 -11.43 -1.55 -6.47
N SER A 38 -12.33 -0.65 -6.84
CA SER A 38 -12.16 0.21 -8.02
C SER A 38 -12.09 1.66 -7.52
N PRO A 39 -11.23 2.51 -8.09
CA PRO A 39 -11.22 3.93 -7.78
C PRO A 39 -12.65 4.51 -7.80
N PRO A 40 -13.04 5.38 -6.85
CA PRO A 40 -12.20 6.10 -5.87
C PRO A 40 -12.20 5.51 -4.44
N GLY A 41 -12.75 4.32 -4.24
CA GLY A 41 -12.69 3.65 -2.93
C GLY A 41 -11.33 2.98 -2.75
N PHE A 42 -10.47 3.54 -1.90
CA PHE A 42 -9.10 3.06 -1.70
C PHE A 42 -8.99 1.93 -0.67
N TYR A 43 -10.04 1.66 0.10
CA TYR A 43 -10.06 0.58 1.08
C TYR A 43 -11.36 -0.21 0.96
N THR A 44 -11.25 -1.48 0.60
CA THR A 44 -12.30 -2.50 0.76
C THR A 44 -11.82 -3.48 1.82
N ASN A 45 -12.71 -4.29 2.40
CA ASN A 45 -12.34 -5.49 3.15
C ASN A 45 -12.82 -6.76 2.45
N GLU A 46 -13.15 -6.64 1.16
CA GLU A 46 -13.69 -7.72 0.33
C GLU A 46 -12.75 -8.07 -0.82
N SER A 47 -12.62 -9.37 -1.05
CA SER A 47 -12.01 -9.96 -2.23
C SER A 47 -13.07 -10.50 -3.19
N ASN A 48 -12.65 -10.85 -4.41
CA ASN A 48 -13.51 -11.57 -5.36
C ASN A 48 -13.68 -13.08 -5.05
N ASP A 49 -13.15 -13.57 -3.93
CA ASP A 49 -13.27 -14.97 -3.49
C ASP A 49 -14.10 -15.10 -2.20
N ALA A 50 -15.12 -15.95 -2.24
CA ALA A 50 -16.06 -16.10 -1.13
C ALA A 50 -15.43 -16.77 0.11
N GLY A 51 -14.51 -17.71 -0.07
CA GLY A 51 -13.85 -18.38 1.05
C GLY A 51 -12.85 -17.47 1.75
N LEU A 52 -12.11 -16.67 0.99
CA LEU A 52 -11.24 -15.63 1.54
C LEU A 52 -12.05 -14.57 2.30
N ASN A 53 -13.21 -14.15 1.77
CA ASN A 53 -14.10 -13.22 2.47
C ASN A 53 -14.63 -13.80 3.78
N GLN A 54 -14.94 -15.10 3.83
CA GLN A 54 -15.33 -15.75 5.08
C GLN A 54 -14.20 -15.74 6.12
N ILE A 55 -12.94 -15.91 5.69
CA ILE A 55 -11.77 -15.77 6.59
C ILE A 55 -11.67 -14.32 7.08
N PHE A 56 -11.81 -13.34 6.20
CA PHE A 56 -11.76 -11.91 6.54
C PHE A 56 -12.82 -11.51 7.57
N GLU A 57 -14.06 -11.98 7.40
CA GLU A 57 -15.15 -11.78 8.35
C GLU A 57 -14.84 -12.37 9.73
N ASN A 58 -14.31 -13.61 9.77
CA ASN A 58 -13.96 -14.28 11.02
C ASN A 58 -12.84 -13.57 11.80
N HIS A 59 -12.02 -12.77 11.10
CA HIS A 59 -10.84 -12.11 11.67
C HIS A 59 -10.96 -10.58 11.74
N ASN A 60 -12.16 -10.01 11.60
CA ASN A 60 -12.39 -8.56 11.70
C ASN A 60 -11.48 -7.75 10.77
N VAL A 61 -11.32 -8.19 9.53
CA VAL A 61 -10.59 -7.45 8.51
C VAL A 61 -11.31 -6.14 8.19
N ILE A 62 -10.56 -5.05 8.20
CA ILE A 62 -11.04 -3.68 8.00
C ILE A 62 -10.53 -3.05 6.70
N ALA A 63 -9.42 -3.57 6.17
CA ALA A 63 -8.87 -3.13 4.89
C ALA A 63 -8.14 -4.29 4.19
N TYR A 64 -8.20 -4.30 2.86
CA TYR A 64 -7.59 -5.25 1.97
C TYR A 64 -7.31 -4.59 0.63
N GLU A 65 -6.03 -4.41 0.30
CA GLU A 65 -5.60 -3.69 -0.89
C GLU A 65 -4.45 -4.38 -1.59
N ALA A 66 -4.47 -4.34 -2.91
CA ALA A 66 -3.33 -4.72 -3.74
C ALA A 66 -2.28 -3.60 -3.69
N PHE A 67 -1.00 -3.98 -3.62
CA PHE A 67 0.09 -3.03 -3.79
C PHE A 67 0.98 -3.44 -4.97
N SER A 68 1.65 -2.45 -5.56
CA SER A 68 2.67 -2.71 -6.58
C SER A 68 4.04 -2.72 -5.92
N PRO A 69 4.89 -3.73 -6.18
CA PRO A 69 6.31 -3.64 -5.87
C PRO A 69 6.94 -2.45 -6.61
N ASN A 70 7.91 -1.78 -5.97
CA ASN A 70 8.61 -0.60 -6.52
C ASN A 70 9.50 -0.89 -7.71
N TYR A 71 9.90 -2.14 -7.83
CA TYR A 71 10.84 -2.63 -8.82
C TYR A 71 10.26 -3.90 -9.40
N PRO A 72 10.57 -4.23 -10.66
CA PRO A 72 10.10 -5.48 -11.22
C PRO A 72 10.55 -6.59 -10.26
N LEU A 73 9.59 -7.30 -9.67
CA LEU A 73 9.82 -8.62 -9.14
C LEU A 73 9.97 -9.57 -10.33
N PRO A 74 10.35 -10.85 -10.14
CA PRO A 74 10.37 -11.87 -11.19
C PRO A 74 8.93 -12.26 -11.63
N PHE A 75 8.07 -11.26 -11.75
CA PHE A 75 6.69 -11.35 -12.20
C PHE A 75 6.51 -10.31 -13.31
N PRO A 76 5.65 -10.59 -14.31
CA PRO A 76 5.38 -9.65 -15.38
C PRO A 76 4.95 -8.28 -14.80
N TYR A 77 5.28 -7.20 -15.52
CA TYR A 77 4.98 -5.80 -15.17
C TYR A 77 3.48 -5.53 -14.88
N ASN A 78 2.60 -6.51 -15.11
CA ASN A 78 1.17 -6.49 -14.92
C ASN A 78 0.66 -7.37 -13.76
N ALA A 79 1.55 -7.95 -12.93
CA ALA A 79 1.20 -8.74 -11.72
C ALA A 79 0.60 -7.90 -10.59
N ILE A 80 -0.09 -6.82 -10.96
CA ILE A 80 -0.96 -6.01 -10.13
C ILE A 80 -1.96 -6.97 -9.51
N ASN A 81 -2.14 -6.89 -8.19
CA ASN A 81 -2.97 -7.78 -7.35
C ASN A 81 -2.31 -9.07 -6.85
N LEU A 82 -1.10 -9.44 -7.27
CA LEU A 82 -0.48 -10.66 -6.73
C LEU A 82 -0.12 -10.49 -5.24
N PHE A 83 0.39 -9.32 -4.88
CA PHE A 83 0.71 -8.97 -3.50
C PHE A 83 -0.29 -7.97 -2.94
N ASN A 84 -0.73 -8.23 -1.72
CA ASN A 84 -1.77 -7.47 -1.05
C ASN A 84 -1.42 -7.26 0.42
N ILE A 85 -1.92 -6.17 0.98
CA ILE A 85 -1.93 -5.91 2.42
C ILE A 85 -3.35 -6.12 2.92
N VAL A 86 -3.46 -6.79 4.06
CA VAL A 86 -4.71 -6.91 4.81
C VAL A 86 -4.51 -6.37 6.21
N GLU A 87 -5.44 -5.54 6.66
CA GLU A 87 -5.47 -5.01 8.01
C GLU A 87 -6.65 -5.56 8.78
N CYS A 88 -6.41 -5.99 10.02
CA CYS A 88 -7.44 -6.42 10.94
C CYS A 88 -7.49 -5.53 12.18
N ASN A 89 -8.67 -5.37 12.77
CA ASN A 89 -8.79 -4.71 14.07
C ASN A 89 -8.88 -5.76 15.19
N SER A 90 -7.92 -5.73 16.12
CA SER A 90 -7.93 -6.57 17.32
C SER A 90 -8.06 -8.08 17.03
N CYS A 91 -7.57 -8.55 15.89
CA CYS A 91 -7.63 -9.95 15.52
C CYS A 91 -6.56 -10.79 16.23
N ASN A 92 -6.81 -12.10 16.34
CA ASN A 92 -5.81 -13.04 16.79
C ASN A 92 -4.81 -13.29 15.65
N THR A 93 -3.65 -12.65 15.70
CA THR A 93 -2.67 -12.67 14.62
C THR A 93 -2.20 -14.08 14.26
N ALA A 94 -1.99 -14.94 15.25
CA ALA A 94 -1.54 -16.31 15.03
C ALA A 94 -2.61 -17.16 14.33
N GLN A 95 -3.87 -17.04 14.76
CA GLN A 95 -4.97 -17.77 14.14
C GLN A 95 -5.27 -17.26 12.73
N PHE A 96 -5.29 -15.94 12.54
CA PHE A 96 -5.54 -15.35 11.22
C PHE A 96 -4.47 -15.78 10.21
N LEU A 97 -3.20 -15.71 10.60
CA LEU A 97 -2.09 -16.16 9.78
C LEU A 97 -2.17 -17.67 9.44
N ALA A 98 -2.59 -18.49 10.40
CA ALA A 98 -2.79 -19.93 10.19
C ALA A 98 -3.92 -20.20 9.19
N ASP A 99 -5.05 -19.50 9.31
CA ASP A 99 -6.21 -19.66 8.43
C ASP A 99 -5.89 -19.20 6.99
N LEU A 100 -5.17 -18.07 6.84
CA LEU A 100 -4.69 -17.60 5.53
C LEU A 100 -3.76 -18.62 4.88
N ASN A 101 -2.73 -19.09 5.58
CA ASN A 101 -1.77 -20.06 5.03
C ASN A 101 -2.40 -21.45 4.80
N ALA A 102 -3.51 -21.79 5.45
CA ALA A 102 -4.28 -23.00 5.17
C ALA A 102 -5.12 -22.89 3.89
N TYR A 103 -5.51 -21.68 3.48
CA TYR A 103 -6.37 -21.42 2.32
C TYR A 103 -5.59 -21.37 0.99
N THR A 104 -4.82 -22.43 0.75
CA THR A 104 -3.86 -22.58 -0.35
C THR A 104 -4.45 -22.55 -1.76
N SER A 105 -5.77 -22.62 -1.91
CA SER A 105 -6.44 -22.44 -3.21
C SER A 105 -6.42 -20.98 -3.69
N VAL A 106 -6.17 -20.03 -2.80
CA VAL A 106 -6.17 -18.59 -3.09
C VAL A 106 -4.92 -17.91 -2.54
N VAL A 107 -4.51 -18.24 -1.31
CA VAL A 107 -3.34 -17.66 -0.65
C VAL A 107 -2.13 -18.55 -0.88
N ARG A 108 -1.11 -18.04 -1.57
CA ARG A 108 0.17 -18.74 -1.74
C ARG A 108 1.07 -18.59 -0.52
N TYR A 109 1.09 -17.39 0.04
CA TYR A 109 1.92 -17.05 1.19
C TYR A 109 1.25 -15.95 1.99
N ALA A 110 1.27 -16.05 3.32
CA ALA A 110 0.90 -14.95 4.20
C ALA A 110 1.93 -14.79 5.32
N SER A 111 2.17 -13.55 5.72
CA SER A 111 3.01 -13.19 6.87
C SER A 111 2.43 -12.00 7.62
N VAL A 112 2.82 -11.84 8.88
CA VAL A 112 2.62 -10.55 9.56
C VAL A 112 3.49 -9.52 8.85
N ASP A 113 2.93 -8.35 8.58
CA ASP A 113 3.69 -7.23 8.08
C ASP A 113 4.32 -6.48 9.27
N VAL A 114 5.65 -6.62 9.40
CA VAL A 114 6.41 -6.09 10.54
C VAL A 114 7.07 -4.75 10.19
N ILE A 115 7.35 -4.54 8.90
CA ILE A 115 8.07 -3.37 8.40
C ILE A 115 7.34 -2.84 7.18
N GLU A 116 6.70 -1.69 7.37
CA GLU A 116 5.97 -1.00 6.30
C GLU A 116 6.84 -0.84 5.05
N GLY A 117 6.29 -1.27 3.91
CA GLY A 117 6.93 -1.11 2.61
C GLY A 117 7.92 -2.21 2.22
N ILE A 118 8.03 -3.31 2.98
CA ILE A 118 8.85 -4.48 2.61
C ILE A 118 7.96 -5.65 2.17
N ILE A 119 8.43 -6.43 1.20
CA ILE A 119 7.83 -7.69 0.80
C ILE A 119 8.58 -8.84 1.50
N ASN A 120 7.91 -9.47 2.47
CA ASN A 120 8.53 -10.39 3.45
C ASN A 120 9.08 -11.69 2.85
N ASN A 121 8.66 -12.07 1.66
CA ASN A 121 9.11 -13.28 0.96
C ASN A 121 9.86 -12.97 -0.35
N ALA A 122 10.32 -11.74 -0.54
CA ALA A 122 11.02 -11.33 -1.75
C ALA A 122 12.28 -10.49 -1.47
N LEU A 123 13.29 -10.69 -2.31
CA LEU A 123 14.57 -10.00 -2.25
C LEU A 123 14.95 -9.50 -3.64
N SER A 124 15.78 -8.45 -3.66
CA SER A 124 16.58 -8.10 -4.82
C SER A 124 18.02 -8.56 -4.58
N VAL A 125 18.66 -9.12 -5.60
CA VAL A 125 19.96 -9.78 -5.47
C VAL A 125 20.86 -9.33 -6.62
N TYR A 126 22.10 -8.99 -6.28
CA TYR A 126 23.16 -8.73 -7.26
C TYR A 126 24.10 -9.92 -7.32
N LEU A 127 24.30 -10.48 -8.51
CA LEU A 127 25.32 -11.49 -8.76
C LEU A 127 26.69 -10.82 -8.88
N LEU A 128 27.75 -11.51 -8.46
CA LEU A 128 29.12 -11.03 -8.57
C LEU A 128 29.66 -11.10 -10.01
N ASP A 129 29.22 -12.12 -10.77
CA ASP A 129 29.58 -12.36 -12.16
C ASP A 129 28.30 -12.69 -12.95
N ASN A 130 28.12 -12.04 -14.10
CA ASN A 130 26.97 -12.25 -14.99
C ASN A 130 26.89 -13.67 -15.58
N ASN A 131 27.85 -14.56 -15.29
CA ASN A 131 27.87 -15.94 -15.78
C ASN A 131 27.75 -16.99 -14.67
N VAL A 132 27.71 -16.61 -13.39
CA VAL A 132 27.66 -17.55 -12.26
C VAL A 132 26.47 -17.22 -11.36
N GLY A 133 25.73 -18.24 -10.94
CA GLY A 133 24.48 -18.09 -10.19
C GLY A 133 23.26 -17.80 -11.07
N MET A 134 23.39 -17.85 -12.40
CA MET A 134 22.28 -17.61 -13.32
C MET A 134 21.22 -18.72 -13.25
N PRO A 135 19.93 -18.41 -13.34
CA PRO A 135 18.87 -19.41 -13.46
C PRO A 135 19.01 -20.18 -14.78
N ILE A 136 18.89 -21.51 -14.72
CA ILE A 136 18.94 -22.42 -15.88
C ILE A 136 17.67 -23.26 -16.04
N GLY A 137 16.69 -23.08 -15.14
CA GLY A 137 15.41 -23.78 -15.13
C GLY A 137 14.88 -23.91 -13.71
N ASP A 138 13.94 -24.83 -13.52
CA ASP A 138 13.41 -25.20 -12.21
C ASP A 138 13.39 -26.73 -12.04
N ASN A 139 13.30 -27.18 -10.80
CA ASN A 139 13.04 -28.57 -10.44
C ASN A 139 11.91 -28.61 -9.41
N ASN A 140 10.73 -29.06 -9.85
CA ASN A 140 9.50 -29.06 -9.05
C ASN A 140 9.13 -27.67 -8.51
N GLY A 141 9.31 -26.62 -9.32
CA GLY A 141 8.97 -25.24 -8.93
C GLY A 141 9.99 -24.56 -8.01
N ILE A 142 11.12 -25.19 -7.73
CA ILE A 142 12.29 -24.55 -7.10
C ILE A 142 13.29 -24.19 -8.19
N ILE A 143 13.76 -22.95 -8.21
CA ILE A 143 14.71 -22.50 -9.23
C ILE A 143 16.03 -23.26 -9.12
N VAL A 144 16.56 -23.64 -10.27
CA VAL A 144 17.89 -24.22 -10.44
C VAL A 144 18.75 -23.20 -11.18
N THR A 145 19.92 -22.95 -10.63
CA THR A 145 20.98 -22.10 -11.17
C THR A 145 22.15 -22.92 -11.68
N ASN A 146 23.07 -22.27 -12.40
CA ASN A 146 24.33 -22.90 -12.80
C ASN A 146 25.38 -22.98 -11.68
N ASP A 147 25.02 -22.68 -10.43
CA ASP A 147 25.88 -22.84 -9.25
C ASP A 147 25.27 -23.81 -8.21
N ASN A 148 26.07 -24.78 -7.75
CA ASN A 148 25.58 -25.84 -6.87
C ASN A 148 25.33 -25.38 -5.43
N GLY A 149 26.11 -24.43 -4.91
CA GLY A 149 25.91 -23.95 -3.54
C GLY A 149 24.67 -23.08 -3.45
N LEU A 150 24.46 -22.23 -4.44
CA LEU A 150 23.24 -21.44 -4.57
C LEU A 150 22.01 -22.34 -4.75
N ASN A 151 22.12 -23.45 -5.49
CA ASN A 151 21.05 -24.45 -5.60
C ASN A 151 20.66 -25.07 -4.26
N GLN A 152 21.63 -25.32 -3.36
CA GLN A 152 21.33 -25.81 -2.02
C GLN A 152 20.56 -24.76 -1.21
N ILE A 153 21.00 -23.50 -1.23
CA ILE A 153 20.31 -22.39 -0.58
C ILE A 153 18.88 -22.27 -1.13
N PHE A 154 18.71 -22.29 -2.45
CA PHE A 154 17.39 -22.17 -3.08
C PHE A 154 16.44 -23.32 -2.69
N GLN A 155 16.96 -24.53 -2.52
CA GLN A 155 16.18 -25.66 -2.01
C GLN A 155 15.80 -25.49 -0.54
N ASP A 156 16.74 -25.10 0.31
CA ASP A 156 16.52 -24.94 1.75
C ASP A 156 15.44 -23.89 2.06
N TYR A 157 15.33 -22.87 1.20
CA TYR A 157 14.38 -21.76 1.35
C TYR A 157 13.21 -21.78 0.36
N ASN A 158 13.05 -22.83 -0.46
CA ASN A 158 11.99 -22.92 -1.47
C ASN A 158 11.90 -21.67 -2.37
N VAL A 159 13.05 -21.28 -2.96
CA VAL A 159 13.11 -20.17 -3.91
C VAL A 159 12.46 -20.60 -5.22
N ARG A 160 11.37 -19.93 -5.58
CA ARG A 160 10.47 -20.33 -6.68
C ARG A 160 10.47 -19.37 -7.85
N ALA A 161 11.03 -18.19 -7.68
CA ALA A 161 11.25 -17.23 -8.74
C ALA A 161 12.61 -16.57 -8.52
N PHE A 162 13.40 -16.49 -9.59
CA PHE A 162 14.69 -15.82 -9.61
C PHE A 162 14.99 -15.41 -11.04
N GLU A 163 14.70 -14.17 -11.38
CA GLU A 163 14.72 -13.68 -12.76
C GLU A 163 15.47 -12.35 -12.87
N LEU A 164 16.11 -12.16 -14.01
CA LEU A 164 16.77 -10.92 -14.34
C LEU A 164 15.73 -9.80 -14.44
N LEU A 165 16.03 -8.67 -13.82
CA LEU A 165 15.13 -7.53 -13.81
C LEU A 165 15.35 -6.66 -15.04
N ASP A 166 14.61 -6.98 -16.11
CA ASP A 166 14.62 -6.26 -17.37
C ASP A 166 14.22 -4.78 -17.21
N GLY A 167 14.87 -3.89 -17.97
CA GLY A 167 14.58 -2.44 -18.00
C GLY A 167 15.55 -1.56 -17.23
N ILE A 168 16.54 -2.16 -16.57
CA ILE A 168 17.65 -1.46 -15.90
C ILE A 168 18.94 -2.00 -16.54
N SER A 169 19.89 -1.15 -16.89
CA SER A 169 21.14 -1.54 -17.58
C SER A 169 22.13 -2.30 -16.68
N LEU A 170 21.64 -3.29 -15.92
CA LEU A 170 22.34 -4.06 -14.89
C LEU A 170 22.15 -5.57 -15.14
N PRO A 171 23.07 -6.24 -15.86
CA PRO A 171 22.96 -7.65 -16.22
C PRO A 171 23.10 -8.65 -15.06
N ASP A 172 23.44 -8.16 -13.87
CA ASP A 172 23.67 -8.88 -12.61
C ASP A 172 22.53 -8.71 -11.60
N TYR A 173 21.46 -7.97 -11.93
CA TYR A 173 20.41 -7.61 -10.98
C TYR A 173 19.15 -8.48 -11.13
N TYR A 174 18.86 -9.26 -10.08
CA TYR A 174 17.80 -10.26 -10.07
C TYR A 174 16.76 -9.99 -8.99
N GLY A 175 15.51 -10.28 -9.31
CA GLY A 175 14.44 -10.37 -8.33
C GLY A 175 14.26 -11.82 -7.90
N LEU A 176 14.12 -12.04 -6.59
CA LEU A 176 13.99 -13.35 -5.97
C LEU A 176 12.70 -13.42 -5.16
N VAL A 177 11.99 -14.54 -5.23
CA VAL A 177 10.82 -14.80 -4.38
C VAL A 177 10.86 -16.24 -3.86
N CYS A 178 10.59 -16.40 -2.57
CA CYS A 178 10.54 -17.70 -1.91
C CYS A 178 9.15 -18.02 -1.34
N SER A 179 8.92 -19.30 -1.06
CA SER A 179 7.82 -19.76 -0.21
C SER A 179 8.26 -19.78 1.26
N CYS A 180 8.85 -18.69 1.73
CA CYS A 180 9.51 -18.57 3.02
C CYS A 180 9.44 -17.13 3.55
N ASP A 181 9.78 -16.92 4.83
CA ASP A 181 10.22 -15.61 5.31
C ASP A 181 11.66 -15.39 4.83
N ALA A 182 11.88 -14.35 4.03
CA ALA A 182 13.15 -14.08 3.38
C ALA A 182 14.26 -13.64 4.34
N THR A 183 13.97 -13.40 5.63
CA THR A 183 14.96 -12.91 6.61
C THR A 183 16.17 -13.84 6.72
N GLN A 184 15.95 -15.16 6.86
CA GLN A 184 17.06 -16.13 6.97
C GLN A 184 17.71 -16.42 5.61
N LEU A 185 16.91 -16.47 4.54
CA LEU A 185 17.44 -16.59 3.18
C LEU A 185 18.42 -15.45 2.86
N LYS A 186 18.06 -14.22 3.21
CA LYS A 186 18.91 -13.05 3.01
C LYS A 186 20.27 -13.21 3.70
N LEU A 187 20.29 -13.69 4.94
CA LEU A 187 21.53 -13.93 5.69
C LEU A 187 22.41 -14.98 5.02
N GLU A 188 21.83 -16.08 4.53
CA GLU A 188 22.59 -17.11 3.80
C GLU A 188 23.14 -16.58 2.47
N LEU A 189 22.36 -15.79 1.73
CA LEU A 189 22.80 -15.16 0.49
C LEU A 189 23.94 -14.14 0.74
N ASP A 190 23.83 -13.30 1.78
CA ASP A 190 24.89 -12.35 2.15
C ASP A 190 26.19 -13.05 2.56
N ASN A 191 26.10 -14.26 3.11
CA ASN A 191 27.27 -15.09 3.45
C ASN A 191 27.83 -15.85 2.23
N TYR A 192 27.04 -16.06 1.18
CA TYR A 192 27.43 -16.77 -0.04
C TYR A 192 28.13 -15.86 -1.07
N ASN A 193 29.15 -15.14 -0.60
CA ASN A 193 29.86 -14.10 -1.34
C ASN A 193 30.70 -14.58 -2.53
N SER A 194 30.79 -15.90 -2.78
CA SER A 194 31.40 -16.44 -4.00
C SER A 194 30.54 -16.22 -5.23
N VAL A 195 29.24 -15.99 -5.06
CA VAL A 195 28.26 -15.80 -6.16
C VAL A 195 27.44 -14.54 -5.94
N ILE A 196 27.06 -14.22 -4.70
CA ILE A 196 26.24 -13.06 -4.37
C ILE A 196 27.11 -11.87 -4.01
N SER A 197 26.93 -10.76 -4.72
CA SER A 197 27.57 -9.47 -4.40
C SER A 197 26.84 -8.76 -3.25
N SER A 198 25.51 -8.70 -3.33
CA SER A 198 24.66 -8.16 -2.28
C SER A 198 23.22 -8.65 -2.41
N SER A 199 22.48 -8.60 -1.30
CA SER A 199 21.03 -8.81 -1.29
C SER A 199 20.33 -7.68 -0.51
N GLU A 200 19.13 -7.31 -0.97
CA GLU A 200 18.31 -6.25 -0.40
C GLU A 200 16.85 -6.71 -0.31
N TYR A 201 16.09 -6.17 0.64
CA TYR A 201 14.66 -6.44 0.71
C TYR A 201 13.94 -5.82 -0.48
N ALA A 202 13.01 -6.55 -1.08
CA ALA A 202 12.11 -5.97 -2.06
C ALA A 202 11.15 -5.00 -1.34
N THR A 203 10.90 -3.84 -1.96
CA THR A 203 10.08 -2.78 -1.37
C THR A 203 8.85 -2.44 -2.20
N THR A 204 7.87 -1.81 -1.56
CA THR A 204 6.59 -1.37 -2.16
C THR A 204 6.49 0.16 -2.14
N THR A 205 5.73 0.76 -3.06
CA THR A 205 5.23 2.13 -2.87
C THR A 205 3.73 2.13 -2.93
N PHE A 206 3.15 2.97 -2.09
CA PHE A 206 1.78 3.39 -2.22
C PHE A 206 1.75 4.58 -3.19
N LEU A 207 1.05 4.42 -4.31
CA LEU A 207 0.69 5.54 -5.16
C LEU A 207 -0.33 6.40 -4.38
N LEU A 208 0.14 7.48 -3.77
CA LEU A 208 -0.72 8.49 -3.16
C LEU A 208 -1.50 9.22 -4.26
N SER A 209 -2.66 8.68 -4.63
CA SER A 209 -3.57 9.35 -5.55
C SER A 209 -4.28 10.49 -4.84
N ILE A 210 -4.21 11.70 -5.40
CA ILE A 210 -5.01 12.82 -4.94
C ILE A 210 -6.41 12.62 -5.54
N LYS A 211 -7.43 12.44 -4.69
CA LYS A 211 -8.83 12.40 -5.13
C LYS A 211 -9.12 13.57 -6.06
N ASN A 212 -9.35 13.30 -7.34
CA ASN A 212 -9.84 14.31 -8.26
C ASN A 212 -11.31 14.55 -7.88
N THR A 213 -11.56 15.56 -7.05
CA THR A 213 -12.84 15.75 -6.38
C THR A 213 -13.91 16.23 -7.37
N ASP A 214 -15.07 15.57 -7.45
CA ASP A 214 -16.21 15.97 -8.31
C ASP A 214 -16.73 17.40 -8.02
N ILE A 215 -16.43 17.98 -6.84
CA ILE A 215 -16.72 19.39 -6.53
C ILE A 215 -16.00 20.35 -7.50
N GLN A 216 -15.01 19.92 -8.28
CA GLN A 216 -14.29 20.78 -9.23
C GLN A 216 -15.22 21.46 -10.26
N GLU A 217 -16.37 20.86 -10.57
CA GLU A 217 -17.37 21.40 -11.50
C GLU A 217 -18.20 22.58 -10.95
N VAL A 218 -18.03 22.96 -9.68
CA VAL A 218 -18.69 24.14 -9.12
C VAL A 218 -18.14 25.40 -9.79
N THR A 219 -19.03 26.15 -10.43
CA THR A 219 -18.72 27.42 -11.10
C THR A 219 -19.33 28.58 -10.34
N ILE A 220 -18.59 29.69 -10.26
CA ILE A 220 -19.01 30.90 -9.56
C ILE A 220 -18.91 32.07 -10.52
N TYR A 221 -20.03 32.74 -10.77
CA TYR A 221 -20.11 33.85 -11.70
C TYR A 221 -21.12 34.92 -11.23
N PRO A 222 -20.95 36.18 -11.65
CA PRO A 222 -19.77 36.71 -12.31
C PRO A 222 -18.56 36.71 -11.36
N ASN A 223 -17.35 36.69 -11.91
CA ASN A 223 -16.12 36.89 -11.16
C ASN A 223 -15.11 37.60 -12.08
N PRO A 224 -14.81 38.90 -11.88
CA PRO A 224 -15.20 39.72 -10.73
C PRO A 224 -16.71 39.99 -10.60
N PHE A 225 -17.19 40.20 -9.38
CA PHE A 225 -18.58 40.54 -9.08
C PHE A 225 -18.71 41.94 -8.47
N GLN A 226 -19.90 42.53 -8.63
CA GLN A 226 -20.23 43.88 -8.15
C GLN A 226 -21.26 43.83 -7.03
N ASN A 227 -22.39 43.13 -7.22
CA ASN A 227 -23.47 43.07 -6.25
C ASN A 227 -23.54 41.67 -5.64
N SER A 228 -24.01 40.70 -6.43
CA SER A 228 -24.19 39.31 -6.03
C SER A 228 -23.37 38.34 -6.90
N ILE A 229 -23.29 37.10 -6.43
CA ILE A 229 -22.71 35.95 -7.14
C ILE A 229 -23.76 34.85 -7.27
N ASP A 230 -23.63 34.06 -8.33
CA ASP A 230 -24.30 32.78 -8.48
C ASP A 230 -23.27 31.65 -8.44
N ILE A 231 -23.72 30.51 -7.93
CA ILE A 231 -22.91 29.31 -7.72
C ILE A 231 -23.66 28.15 -8.37
N SER A 232 -23.21 27.73 -9.53
CA SER A 232 -23.80 26.61 -10.27
C SER A 232 -23.15 25.29 -9.87
N ASN A 233 -23.90 24.20 -10.02
CA ASN A 233 -23.49 22.83 -9.67
C ASN A 233 -23.11 22.63 -8.19
N SER A 234 -23.69 23.42 -7.28
CA SER A 234 -23.38 23.37 -5.84
C SER A 234 -24.10 22.26 -5.06
N ASN A 235 -24.72 21.31 -5.74
CA ASN A 235 -25.56 20.28 -5.09
C ASN A 235 -24.77 19.35 -4.16
N LEU A 236 -23.47 19.24 -4.40
CA LEU A 236 -22.54 18.42 -3.62
C LEU A 236 -21.79 19.24 -2.55
N VAL A 237 -22.06 20.54 -2.44
CA VAL A 237 -21.38 21.41 -1.47
C VAL A 237 -22.14 21.40 -0.15
N GLU A 238 -21.51 20.88 0.89
CA GLU A 238 -22.02 20.93 2.27
C GLU A 238 -21.71 22.28 2.94
N LYS A 239 -20.53 22.86 2.69
CA LYS A 239 -20.03 23.98 3.49
C LYS A 239 -19.31 25.04 2.66
N PHE A 240 -19.65 26.30 2.93
CA PHE A 240 -19.08 27.50 2.35
C PHE A 240 -18.27 28.26 3.41
N GLN A 241 -16.97 28.47 3.16
CA GLN A 241 -16.10 29.23 4.04
C GLN A 241 -15.34 30.29 3.26
N LEU A 242 -15.45 31.56 3.65
CA LEU A 242 -14.76 32.65 2.99
C LEU A 242 -13.60 33.15 3.84
N PHE A 243 -12.47 33.40 3.21
CA PHE A 243 -11.26 33.94 3.82
C PHE A 243 -10.80 35.20 3.09
N ASP A 244 -10.19 36.13 3.81
CA ASP A 244 -9.40 37.19 3.20
C ASP A 244 -8.02 36.67 2.73
N ILE A 245 -7.25 37.52 2.06
CA ILE A 245 -5.91 37.18 1.55
C ILE A 245 -4.89 36.84 2.66
N LEU A 246 -5.17 37.21 3.90
CA LEU A 246 -4.33 36.90 5.06
C LEU A 246 -4.76 35.59 5.73
N GLY A 247 -5.78 34.91 5.20
CA GLY A 247 -6.31 33.67 5.75
C GLY A 247 -7.28 33.85 6.92
N LYS A 248 -7.70 35.08 7.25
CA LYS A 248 -8.72 35.31 8.26
C LYS A 248 -10.07 34.88 7.72
N ARG A 249 -10.75 33.98 8.45
CA ARG A 249 -12.09 33.52 8.11
C ARG A 249 -13.12 34.63 8.34
N LEU A 250 -13.82 35.01 7.28
CA LEU A 250 -14.86 36.04 7.29
C LEU A 250 -16.26 35.43 7.34
N PHE A 251 -16.44 34.22 6.78
CA PHE A 251 -17.74 33.55 6.69
C PHE A 251 -17.60 32.03 6.87
N ASN A 252 -18.64 31.40 7.41
CA ASN A 252 -18.75 29.95 7.55
C ASN A 252 -20.22 29.53 7.69
N SER A 253 -20.79 28.87 6.67
CA SER A 253 -22.16 28.35 6.71
C SER A 253 -22.30 27.08 5.87
N LYS A 254 -23.35 26.31 6.12
CA LYS A 254 -23.78 25.21 5.24
C LYS A 254 -24.74 25.68 4.15
N GLU A 255 -25.32 26.88 4.30
CA GLU A 255 -26.34 27.37 3.38
C GLU A 255 -25.75 28.24 2.26
N LYS A 256 -26.01 27.86 1.01
CA LYS A 256 -25.64 28.65 -0.19
C LYS A 256 -26.24 30.05 -0.13
N ALA A 257 -27.53 30.18 0.17
CA ALA A 257 -28.23 31.47 0.19
C ALA A 257 -27.59 32.45 1.17
N ALA A 258 -27.27 31.99 2.39
CA ALA A 258 -26.58 32.81 3.38
C ALA A 258 -25.21 33.31 2.90
N PHE A 259 -24.48 32.51 2.11
CA PHE A 259 -23.21 32.95 1.53
C PHE A 259 -23.42 34.00 0.42
N VAL A 260 -24.41 33.80 -0.45
CA VAL A 260 -24.76 34.75 -1.51
C VAL A 260 -25.15 36.10 -0.90
N ASP A 261 -26.01 36.10 0.12
CA ASP A 261 -26.44 37.32 0.82
C ASP A 261 -25.25 38.01 1.53
N PHE A 262 -24.37 37.24 2.19
CA PHE A 262 -23.18 37.79 2.84
C PHE A 262 -22.20 38.41 1.84
N SER A 263 -22.10 37.87 0.63
CA SER A 263 -21.16 38.34 -0.39
C SER A 263 -21.39 39.80 -0.81
N GLU A 264 -22.62 40.30 -0.66
CA GLU A 264 -22.96 41.70 -0.95
C GLU A 264 -22.26 42.68 0.01
N THR A 265 -22.02 42.25 1.26
CA THR A 265 -21.41 43.06 2.32
C THR A 265 -19.88 43.20 2.19
N LEU A 266 -19.27 42.46 1.27
CA LEU A 266 -17.83 42.46 1.05
C LEU A 266 -17.38 43.79 0.43
N LYS A 267 -16.22 44.26 0.88
CA LYS A 267 -15.54 45.40 0.28
C LYS A 267 -14.79 44.96 -0.98
N GLY A 268 -14.45 45.92 -1.85
CA GLY A 268 -13.61 45.65 -3.01
C GLY A 268 -12.29 44.99 -2.60
N GLY A 269 -11.93 43.89 -3.27
CA GLY A 269 -10.78 43.08 -2.89
C GLY A 269 -10.82 41.64 -3.40
N ILE A 270 -9.79 40.87 -3.01
CA ILE A 270 -9.63 39.45 -3.35
C ILE A 270 -9.98 38.61 -2.13
N TYR A 271 -10.71 37.52 -2.36
CA TYR A 271 -11.10 36.56 -1.34
C TYR A 271 -10.86 35.13 -1.81
N ILE A 272 -10.76 34.21 -0.85
CA ILE A 272 -10.66 32.77 -1.10
C ILE A 272 -11.91 32.12 -0.55
N LEU A 273 -12.71 31.52 -1.42
CA LEU A 273 -13.85 30.69 -1.03
C LEU A 273 -13.42 29.23 -1.00
N LYS A 274 -13.51 28.61 0.16
CA LYS A 274 -13.40 27.16 0.34
C LYS A 274 -14.79 26.55 0.34
N LEU A 275 -15.00 25.59 -0.55
CA LEU A 275 -16.20 24.77 -0.62
C LEU A 275 -15.84 23.37 -0.17
N SER A 276 -16.61 22.78 0.74
CA SER A 276 -16.43 21.39 1.16
C SER A 276 -17.66 20.55 0.89
N ASP A 277 -17.48 19.29 0.52
CA ASP A 277 -18.55 18.30 0.43
C ASP A 277 -18.78 17.57 1.76
N TYR A 278 -19.78 16.69 1.77
CA TYR A 278 -20.15 15.85 2.92
C TYR A 278 -19.10 14.81 3.31
N GLU A 279 -18.14 14.53 2.42
CA GLU A 279 -17.04 13.60 2.65
C GLU A 279 -15.77 14.33 3.15
N GLY A 280 -15.86 15.64 3.39
CA GLY A 280 -14.77 16.46 3.90
C GLY A 280 -13.77 16.93 2.85
N ASN A 281 -13.96 16.60 1.57
CA ASN A 281 -13.12 17.10 0.48
C ASN A 281 -13.36 18.59 0.30
N SER A 282 -12.41 19.30 -0.29
CA SER A 282 -12.57 20.73 -0.49
C SER A 282 -11.88 21.27 -1.72
N ILE A 283 -12.52 22.25 -2.35
CA ILE A 283 -11.93 23.06 -3.41
C ILE A 283 -11.81 24.52 -2.97
N LEU A 284 -10.84 25.23 -3.56
CA LEU A 284 -10.64 26.66 -3.36
C LEU A 284 -10.98 27.41 -4.65
N LYS A 285 -11.81 28.44 -4.55
CA LYS A 285 -12.15 29.36 -5.65
C LYS A 285 -11.73 30.76 -5.24
N LYS A 286 -10.96 31.42 -6.10
CA LYS A 286 -10.61 32.84 -5.95
C LYS A 286 -11.82 33.69 -6.33
N LEU A 287 -12.20 34.63 -5.49
CA LEU A 287 -13.25 35.62 -5.77
C LEU A 287 -12.65 37.03 -5.81
N ILE A 288 -13.16 37.86 -6.71
CA ILE A 288 -12.75 39.25 -6.87
C ILE A 288 -14.01 40.13 -6.77
N LYS A 289 -14.08 40.96 -5.73
CA LYS A 289 -15.10 42.00 -5.58
C LYS A 289 -14.52 43.31 -6.10
N ASN A 290 -15.25 43.97 -7.00
CA ASN A 290 -14.89 45.31 -7.46
C ASN A 290 -15.34 46.40 -6.47
#